data_AF-A0A098G365-F1
#
_entry.id   AF-A0A098G365-F1
#
_cell.length_a   1.000
_cell.length_b   1.000
_cell.length_c   1.000
_cell.angle_alpha   90.00
_cell.angle_beta   90.00
_cell.angle_gamma   90.00
#
_symmetry.space_group_name_H-M   'P 1'
#
loop_
_entity.id
_entity.type
_entity.pdbx_description
1 polymer ?
#
loop_
_entity_poly.entity_id
_entity_poly.type
_entity_poly.pdbx_seq_one_letter_code
_entity_poly.pdbx_strand_id
1 'polypeptide(L)'
;MNAAARVINQGNLFNGQLANMHMSKSFYFLMILLISVLISGFAVIYSTNTYRSVFAQVEQEEQQSHFLQLQWGQLLLEQASLATPARVEELAIEKLKMTFPTSKNTYLLHAQFN
;
A
#
# COMPACT_ATOMS: atom_id res chain seq x y z
N MET A 1 -14.12 28.37 65.35
CA MET A 1 -15.13 27.73 64.46
C MET A 1 -15.87 28.69 63.53
N ASN A 2 -16.11 29.96 63.89
CA ASN A 2 -16.98 30.85 63.10
C ASN A 2 -16.29 31.68 62.00
N ALA A 3 -14.96 31.66 61.89
CA ALA A 3 -14.22 32.41 60.87
C ALA A 3 -14.20 31.70 59.51
N ALA A 4 -14.04 30.38 59.49
CA ALA A 4 -14.00 29.58 58.25
C ALA A 4 -15.38 29.51 57.55
N ALA A 5 -16.47 29.48 58.31
CA ALA A 5 -17.84 29.50 57.77
C ALA A 5 -18.17 30.82 57.03
N ARG A 6 -17.49 31.92 57.35
CA ARG A 6 -17.74 33.23 56.73
C ARG A 6 -16.99 33.42 55.40
N VAL A 7 -15.94 32.63 55.14
CA VAL A 7 -15.14 32.68 53.89
C VAL A 7 -15.84 31.93 52.74
N ILE A 8 -16.62 30.89 53.05
CA ILE A 8 -17.34 30.10 52.04
C ILE A 8 -18.54 30.88 51.45
N ASN A 9 -19.08 31.86 52.18
CA ASN A 9 -20.22 32.68 51.73
C ASN A 9 -19.80 33.98 51.00
N GLN A 10 -18.51 34.18 50.75
CA GLN A 10 -18.01 35.19 49.81
C GLN A 10 -17.44 34.48 48.58
N GLY A 11 -18.24 33.58 48.01
CA GLY A 11 -18.00 32.93 46.72
C GLY A 11 -18.10 33.92 45.56
N ASN A 12 -17.38 35.04 45.65
CA ASN A 12 -17.16 35.96 44.54
C ASN A 12 -16.25 35.35 43.47
N LEU A 13 -15.74 34.14 43.70
CA LEU A 13 -14.96 33.33 42.75
C LEU A 13 -15.75 33.02 41.47
N PHE A 14 -17.09 33.05 41.53
CA PHE A 14 -17.98 32.89 40.39
C PHE A 14 -18.85 34.14 40.13
N ASN A 15 -18.48 35.32 40.66
CA ASN A 15 -19.30 36.51 40.47
C ASN A 15 -19.08 37.09 39.06
N GLY A 16 -19.96 36.71 38.15
CA GLY A 16 -20.47 37.57 37.09
C GLY A 16 -19.52 38.02 35.99
N GLN A 17 -18.21 37.77 36.03
CA GLN A 17 -17.32 38.11 34.92
C GLN A 17 -17.54 37.20 33.69
N LEU A 18 -17.94 35.94 33.91
CA LEU A 18 -18.39 35.06 32.82
C LEU A 18 -19.77 35.46 32.28
N ALA A 19 -20.64 36.03 33.14
CA ALA A 19 -22.00 36.43 32.77
C ALA A 19 -22.09 37.83 32.16
N ASN A 20 -21.13 38.73 32.48
CA ASN A 20 -20.98 40.05 31.89
C ASN A 20 -20.01 40.07 30.70
N MET A 21 -19.68 38.91 30.12
CA MET A 21 -19.17 38.85 28.76
C MET A 21 -20.34 39.15 27.81
N HIS A 22 -20.82 40.40 27.86
CA HIS A 22 -21.94 40.91 27.09
C HIS A 22 -21.64 40.72 25.61
N MET A 23 -22.16 39.61 25.06
CA MET A 23 -22.29 39.23 23.65
C MET A 23 -21.58 40.17 22.67
N SER A 24 -20.26 40.22 22.73
CA SER A 24 -19.46 40.90 21.73
C SER A 24 -19.45 40.01 20.50
N LYS A 25 -19.62 40.58 19.30
CA LYS A 25 -19.59 39.82 18.03
C LYS A 25 -18.37 38.89 17.94
N SER A 26 -17.26 39.28 18.58
CA SER A 26 -16.04 38.50 18.68
C SER A 26 -16.21 37.16 19.41
N PHE A 27 -17.05 37.07 20.45
CA PHE A 27 -17.26 35.79 21.16
C PHE A 27 -18.01 34.78 20.30
N TYR A 28 -19.05 35.23 19.58
CA TYR A 28 -19.74 34.40 18.60
C TYR A 28 -18.80 33.95 17.47
N PHE A 29 -17.94 34.84 16.98
CA PHE A 29 -16.92 34.49 15.98
C PHE A 29 -15.95 33.41 16.49
N LEU A 30 -15.46 33.53 17.72
CA LEU A 30 -14.58 32.53 18.33
C LEU A 30 -15.28 31.18 18.51
N MET A 31 -16.55 31.17 18.91
CA MET A 31 -17.34 29.93 19.00
C MET A 31 -17.53 29.26 17.65
N ILE A 32 -17.86 30.04 16.60
CA ILE A 32 -17.98 29.51 15.24
C ILE A 32 -16.64 28.95 14.75
N LEU A 33 -15.54 29.66 14.99
CA LEU A 33 -14.21 29.22 14.60
C LEU A 33 -13.81 27.93 15.32
N LEU A 34 -14.08 27.84 16.63
CA LEU A 34 -13.83 26.63 17.42
C LEU A 34 -14.64 25.44 16.90
N ILE A 35 -15.93 25.63 16.61
CA ILE A 35 -16.78 24.59 16.02
C ILE A 35 -16.26 24.19 14.64
N SER A 36 -15.86 25.15 13.80
CA SER A 36 -15.29 24.89 12.48
C SER A 36 -14.03 24.04 12.55
N VAL A 37 -13.13 24.31 13.51
CA VAL A 37 -11.90 23.54 13.71
C VAL A 37 -12.22 22.11 14.17
N LEU A 38 -13.18 21.95 15.07
CA LEU A 38 -13.63 20.63 15.51
C LEU A 38 -14.21 19.82 14.34
N ILE A 39 -15.11 20.42 13.55
CA ILE A 39 -15.68 19.78 12.36
C ILE A 39 -14.59 19.38 11.38
N SER A 40 -13.60 20.25 11.13
CA SER A 40 -12.45 19.93 10.28
C SER A 40 -11.68 18.72 10.81
N GLY A 41 -11.42 18.66 12.12
CA GLY A 41 -10.75 17.52 12.74
C GLY A 41 -11.53 16.21 12.55
N PHE A 42 -12.84 16.23 12.81
CA PHE A 42 -13.70 15.05 12.58
C PHE A 42 -13.76 14.65 11.11
N ALA A 43 -13.82 15.60 10.19
CA ALA A 43 -13.81 15.33 8.74
C ALA A 43 -12.52 14.63 8.29
N VAL A 44 -11.37 15.04 8.83
CA VAL A 44 -10.07 14.39 8.55
C VAL A 44 -10.05 12.96 9.10
N ILE A 45 -10.53 12.74 10.32
CA ILE A 45 -10.62 11.40 10.93
C ILE A 45 -11.54 10.49 10.10
N TYR A 46 -12.71 11.00 9.70
CA TYR A 46 -13.66 10.28 8.87
C TYR A 46 -13.06 9.92 7.51
N SER A 47 -12.45 10.90 6.83
CA SER A 47 -11.79 10.70 5.54
C SER A 47 -10.67 9.65 5.64
N THR A 48 -9.87 9.69 6.70
CA THR A 48 -8.80 8.70 6.94
C THR A 48 -9.36 7.30 7.16
N ASN A 49 -10.46 7.18 7.90
CA ASN A 49 -11.11 5.88 8.13
C ASN A 49 -11.70 5.29 6.85
N THR A 50 -12.42 6.10 6.06
CA THR A 50 -12.98 5.68 4.77
C THR A 50 -11.91 5.39 3.73
N TYR A 51 -10.80 6.15 3.75
CA TYR A 51 -9.66 5.91 2.87
C TYR A 51 -9.10 4.51 3.07
N ARG A 52 -8.93 4.06 4.33
CA ARG A 52 -8.41 2.71 4.62
C ARG A 52 -9.31 1.60 4.04
N SER A 53 -10.63 1.75 4.09
CA SER A 53 -11.55 0.73 3.54
C SER A 53 -11.63 0.73 2.01
N VAL A 54 -11.53 1.91 1.38
CA VAL A 54 -11.53 2.00 -0.09
C VAL A 54 -10.19 1.53 -0.65
N PHE A 55 -9.10 1.90 0.00
CA PHE A 55 -7.75 1.51 -0.41
C PHE A 55 -7.52 0.00 -0.28
N ALA A 56 -8.05 -0.64 0.77
CA ALA A 56 -7.97 -2.09 0.94
C ALA A 56 -8.61 -2.89 -0.22
N GLN A 57 -9.69 -2.36 -0.84
CA GLN A 57 -10.33 -3.01 -1.98
C GLN A 57 -9.46 -2.94 -3.24
N VAL A 58 -8.83 -1.78 -3.48
CA VAL A 58 -7.90 -1.60 -4.60
C VAL A 58 -6.66 -2.47 -4.43
N GLU A 59 -6.13 -2.54 -3.20
CA GLU A 59 -4.96 -3.34 -2.87
C GLU A 59 -5.20 -4.84 -3.09
N GLN A 60 -6.43 -5.33 -2.93
CA GLN A 60 -6.75 -6.73 -3.15
C GLN A 60 -6.63 -7.16 -4.62
N GLU A 61 -7.11 -6.33 -5.57
CA GLU A 61 -6.99 -6.63 -7.01
C GLU A 61 -5.53 -6.54 -7.51
N GLU A 62 -4.79 -5.56 -6.98
CA GLU A 62 -3.35 -5.41 -7.21
C GLU A 62 -2.58 -6.64 -6.69
N GLN A 63 -2.89 -7.13 -5.49
CA GLN A 63 -2.25 -8.31 -4.92
C GLN A 63 -2.48 -9.58 -5.77
N GLN A 64 -3.69 -9.77 -6.31
CA GLN A 64 -3.97 -10.91 -7.20
C GLN A 64 -3.15 -10.82 -8.49
N SER A 65 -3.08 -9.63 -9.09
CA SER A 65 -2.29 -9.39 -10.29
C SER A 65 -0.81 -9.66 -10.04
N HIS A 66 -0.28 -9.15 -8.93
CA HIS A 66 1.11 -9.36 -8.51
C HIS A 66 1.42 -10.84 -8.28
N PHE A 67 0.53 -11.58 -7.62
CA PHE A 67 0.68 -13.02 -7.41
C PHE A 67 0.72 -13.80 -8.73
N LEU A 68 -0.14 -13.46 -9.68
CA LEU A 68 -0.15 -14.10 -10.99
C LEU A 68 1.15 -13.79 -11.76
N GLN A 69 1.64 -12.56 -11.66
CA GLN A 69 2.88 -12.12 -12.31
C GLN A 69 4.11 -12.84 -11.75
N LEU A 70 4.15 -13.09 -10.43
CA LEU A 70 5.16 -13.93 -9.81
C LEU A 70 5.14 -15.36 -10.33
N GLN A 71 3.95 -15.99 -10.43
CA GLN A 71 3.81 -17.34 -10.99
C GLN A 71 4.27 -17.41 -12.45
N TRP A 72 3.89 -16.41 -13.27
CA TRP A 72 4.37 -16.31 -14.65
C TRP A 72 5.89 -16.22 -14.72
N GLY A 73 6.52 -15.42 -13.83
CA GLY A 73 7.98 -15.32 -13.76
C GLY A 73 8.64 -16.66 -13.41
N GLN A 74 8.08 -17.40 -12.44
CA GLN A 74 8.56 -18.74 -12.07
C GLN A 74 8.44 -19.72 -13.24
N LEU A 75 7.30 -19.73 -13.92
CA LEU A 75 7.06 -20.63 -15.04
C LEU A 75 7.95 -20.30 -16.25
N LEU A 76 8.27 -19.02 -16.46
CA LEU A 76 9.23 -18.59 -17.47
C LEU A 76 10.65 -19.06 -17.14
N LEU A 77 11.06 -18.96 -15.86
CA LEU A 77 12.33 -19.49 -15.38
C LEU A 77 12.42 -21.02 -15.56
N GLU A 78 11.34 -21.74 -15.26
CA GLU A 78 11.24 -23.18 -15.52
C GLU A 78 11.37 -23.49 -17.01
N GLN A 79 10.66 -22.78 -17.88
CA GLN A 79 10.79 -22.96 -19.33
C GLN A 79 12.19 -22.64 -19.84
N ALA A 80 12.82 -21.57 -19.36
CA ALA A 80 14.20 -21.25 -19.71
C ALA A 80 15.16 -22.36 -19.24
N SER A 81 14.93 -22.95 -18.06
CA SER A 81 15.68 -24.10 -17.56
C SER A 81 15.41 -25.40 -18.34
N LEU A 82 14.23 -25.55 -18.94
CA LEU A 82 13.90 -26.70 -19.79
C LEU A 82 14.43 -26.51 -21.22
N ALA A 83 14.55 -25.26 -21.67
CA ALA A 83 15.12 -24.86 -22.95
C ALA A 83 16.65 -24.71 -22.89
N THR A 84 17.28 -24.89 -21.71
CA THR A 84 18.74 -24.87 -21.62
C THR A 84 19.32 -25.92 -22.56
N PRO A 85 20.33 -25.58 -23.39
CA PRO A 85 20.87 -26.47 -24.41
C PRO A 85 21.24 -27.87 -23.91
N ALA A 86 21.66 -27.97 -22.64
CA ALA A 86 21.98 -29.24 -21.98
C ALA A 86 20.82 -30.25 -21.96
N ARG A 87 19.58 -29.80 -21.75
CA ARG A 87 18.40 -30.69 -21.75
C ARG A 87 18.01 -31.12 -23.16
N VAL A 88 18.16 -30.22 -24.14
CA VAL A 88 17.96 -30.52 -25.56
C VAL A 88 18.99 -31.53 -26.04
N GLU A 89 20.24 -31.38 -25.62
CA GLU A 89 21.36 -32.29 -25.93
C GLU A 89 21.12 -33.68 -25.32
N GLU A 90 20.70 -33.75 -24.05
CA GLU A 90 20.34 -35.00 -23.38
C GLU A 90 19.17 -35.71 -24.07
N LEU A 91 18.11 -34.97 -24.43
CA LEU A 91 16.97 -35.52 -25.17
C LEU A 91 17.37 -36.01 -26.58
N ALA A 92 18.27 -35.29 -27.26
CA ALA A 92 18.76 -35.67 -28.59
C ALA A 92 19.60 -36.96 -28.53
N ILE A 93 20.41 -37.12 -27.49
CA ILE A 93 21.17 -38.35 -27.26
C ILE A 93 20.22 -39.51 -26.90
N GLU A 94 19.25 -39.29 -26.02
CA GLU A 94 18.37 -40.36 -25.52
C GLU A 94 17.29 -40.78 -26.53
N LYS A 95 16.55 -39.82 -27.10
CA LYS A 95 15.40 -40.09 -27.98
C LYS A 95 15.81 -40.30 -29.44
N LEU A 96 16.78 -39.54 -29.92
CA LEU A 96 17.21 -39.56 -31.32
C LEU A 96 18.49 -40.40 -31.52
N LYS A 97 19.09 -40.93 -30.44
CA LYS A 97 20.38 -41.64 -30.45
C LYS A 97 21.47 -40.83 -31.18
N MET A 98 21.39 -39.50 -31.11
CA MET A 98 22.39 -38.64 -31.73
C MET A 98 23.71 -38.78 -30.96
N THR A 99 24.79 -38.97 -31.71
CA THR A 99 26.16 -39.02 -31.18
C THR A 99 26.94 -37.82 -31.70
N PHE A 100 27.90 -37.33 -30.92
CA PHE A 100 28.76 -36.25 -31.40
C PHE A 100 29.50 -36.69 -32.66
N PRO A 101 29.51 -35.86 -33.71
CA PRO A 101 30.20 -36.19 -34.95
C PRO A 101 31.71 -36.24 -34.70
N THR A 102 32.28 -37.44 -34.73
CA THR A 102 33.73 -37.64 -34.79
C THR A 102 34.26 -37.19 -36.16
N SER A 103 35.52 -36.76 -36.26
CA SER A 103 36.15 -36.24 -37.50
C SER A 103 35.99 -37.13 -38.75
N LYS A 104 35.63 -38.41 -38.60
CA LYS A 104 35.30 -39.35 -39.68
C LYS A 104 33.92 -39.20 -40.30
N ASN A 105 32.96 -38.55 -39.62
CA ASN A 105 31.57 -38.39 -40.06
C ASN A 105 31.21 -36.92 -40.36
N THR A 106 32.21 -36.09 -40.70
CA THR A 106 31.99 -34.69 -41.09
C THR A 106 31.92 -34.59 -42.61
N TYR A 107 30.75 -34.27 -43.15
CA TYR A 107 30.56 -34.00 -44.58
C TYR A 107 30.45 -32.50 -44.78
N LEU A 108 31.42 -31.90 -45.49
CA LEU A 108 31.34 -30.52 -45.92
C LEU A 108 30.41 -30.43 -47.14
N LEU A 109 29.20 -29.93 -46.91
CA LEU A 109 28.26 -29.64 -47.99
C LEU A 109 28.70 -28.33 -48.66
N HIS A 110 29.41 -28.44 -49.79
CA HIS A 110 29.65 -27.28 -50.66
C HIS A 110 28.39 -27.04 -51.49
N ALA A 111 27.70 -25.92 -51.26
CA ALA A 111 26.60 -25.51 -52.11
C ALA A 111 27.17 -25.07 -53.47
N GLN A 112 27.16 -25.97 -54.46
CA GLN A 112 27.35 -25.57 -55.85
C GLN A 112 26.10 -24.82 -56.31
N PHE A 113 26.19 -23.50 -56.33
CA PHE A 113 25.31 -22.67 -57.13
C PHE A 113 25.78 -22.79 -58.60
N ASN A 114 24.87 -23.26 -59.46
CA ASN A 114 25.03 -23.31 -60.91
C ASN A 114 24.60 -21.99 -61.55
#